data_AF-A0A534XCD6-F1
#
_entry.id   AF-A0A534XCD6-F1
#
_cell.length_a   1.000
_cell.length_b   1.000
_cell.length_c   1.000
_cell.angle_alpha   90.00
_cell.angle_beta   90.00
_cell.angle_gamma   90.00
#
_symmetry.space_group_name_H-M   'P 1'
#
loop_
_entity.id
_entity.type
_entity.pdbx_description
1 polymer ?
#
loop_
_entity_poly.entity_id
_entity_poly.type
_entity_poly.pdbx_seq_one_letter_code
_entity_poly.pdbx_strand_id
1 'polypeptide(L)'
;MRVVVASALAALGGCAAGQWRSRLADNPLTRSELSSRNLSVADATHDSMLHAAFVRALAREGFTIAAHPPYHEDLEVTLNVVRAPEGVVAVATLRSDGFFIDEARAALDGADAALAMLARTLALSQGTADFVRNSGTPQQKGLSGQ
;
A
#
# COMPACT_ATOMS: atom_id res chain seq x y z
N MET A 1 37.97 -13.58 45.07
CA MET A 1 36.63 -13.27 45.60
C MET A 1 36.28 -11.83 45.25
N ARG A 2 35.45 -11.62 44.22
CA ARG A 2 34.48 -10.51 44.05
C ARG A 2 33.90 -10.58 42.64
N VAL A 3 32.78 -11.29 42.55
CA VAL A 3 31.83 -11.23 41.46
C VAL A 3 31.19 -9.85 41.50
N VAL A 4 31.14 -9.13 40.38
CA VAL A 4 30.24 -7.99 40.23
C VAL A 4 29.18 -8.40 39.21
N VAL A 5 27.95 -8.41 39.71
CA VAL A 5 26.72 -8.83 39.07
C VAL A 5 26.16 -7.67 38.22
N ALA A 6 25.77 -8.03 36.99
CA ALA A 6 24.66 -7.59 36.15
C ALA A 6 24.01 -6.19 36.32
N SER A 7 23.67 -5.57 35.17
CA SER A 7 22.28 -5.46 34.65
C SER A 7 22.22 -4.31 33.63
N ALA A 8 22.05 -4.63 32.34
CA ALA A 8 20.77 -4.55 31.62
C ALA A 8 20.31 -3.12 31.30
N LEU A 9 20.77 -2.57 30.17
CA LEU A 9 20.01 -1.57 29.41
C LEU A 9 19.37 -2.25 28.19
N ALA A 10 18.33 -3.03 28.45
CA ALA A 10 17.38 -3.45 27.43
C ALA A 10 16.29 -2.40 27.31
N ALA A 11 16.64 -1.22 26.78
CA ALA A 11 15.66 -0.27 26.29
C ALA A 11 15.28 -0.66 24.85
N LEU A 12 14.63 -1.82 24.71
CA LEU A 12 13.85 -2.12 23.52
C LEU A 12 12.67 -1.16 23.56
N GLY A 13 12.84 -0.01 22.89
CA GLY A 13 11.74 0.86 22.53
C GLY A 13 10.74 0.04 21.74
N GLY A 14 9.74 -0.48 22.43
CA GLY A 14 8.54 -1.01 21.82
C GLY A 14 7.85 0.14 21.11
N CYS A 15 8.26 0.40 19.87
CA CYS A 15 7.41 1.12 18.93
C CYS A 15 6.15 0.28 18.81
N ALA A 16 5.07 0.72 19.45
CA ALA A 16 3.75 0.36 18.98
C ALA A 16 3.65 0.93 17.57
N ALA A 17 4.11 0.14 16.58
CA ALA A 17 3.97 0.45 15.18
C ALA A 17 2.46 0.54 14.91
N GLY A 18 1.93 1.76 14.91
CA GLY A 18 0.54 2.01 14.57
C GLY A 18 0.27 1.39 13.20
N GLN A 19 -0.79 0.59 13.10
CA GLN A 19 -1.20 0.02 11.82
C GLN A 19 -1.56 1.16 10.87
N TRP A 20 -0.84 1.27 9.75
CA TRP A 20 -1.17 2.24 8.70
C TRP A 20 -2.59 1.99 8.20
N ARG A 21 -3.33 3.06 7.94
CA ARG A 21 -4.66 3.02 7.32
C ARG A 21 -4.74 4.10 6.26
N SER A 22 -5.08 3.69 5.04
CA SER A 22 -5.44 4.62 3.97
C SER A 22 -6.51 5.61 4.43
N ARG A 23 -6.37 6.87 3.99
CA ARG A 23 -7.33 7.94 4.25
C ARG A 23 -8.01 8.31 2.96
N LEU A 24 -9.32 8.52 3.00
CA LEU A 24 -10.08 9.06 1.88
C LEU A 24 -9.56 10.47 1.55
N ALA A 25 -9.34 10.73 0.28
CA ALA A 25 -8.96 12.06 -0.17
C ALA A 25 -10.12 13.05 -0.06
N ASP A 26 -9.85 14.29 0.36
CA ASP A 26 -10.86 15.37 0.34
C ASP A 26 -11.34 15.64 -1.10
N ASN A 27 -10.43 15.51 -2.06
CA ASN A 27 -10.71 15.56 -3.48
C ASN A 27 -10.12 14.31 -4.16
N PRO A 28 -10.87 13.21 -4.28
CA PRO A 28 -10.39 12.00 -4.96
C PRO A 28 -9.93 12.27 -6.39
N LEU A 29 -9.06 11.42 -6.91
CA LEU A 29 -8.62 11.51 -8.29
C LEU A 29 -9.79 11.23 -9.24
N THR A 30 -9.87 12.00 -10.32
CA THR A 30 -10.71 11.66 -11.46
C THR A 30 -10.17 10.42 -12.17
N ARG A 31 -11.02 9.76 -12.95
CA ARG A 31 -10.61 8.59 -13.75
C ARG A 31 -9.44 8.91 -14.69
N SER A 32 -9.42 10.10 -15.28
CA SER A 32 -8.32 10.55 -16.14
C SER A 32 -7.01 10.72 -15.36
N GLU A 33 -7.07 11.27 -14.14
CA GLU A 33 -5.89 11.39 -13.27
C GLU A 33 -5.39 10.01 -12.83
N LEU A 34 -6.28 9.08 -12.46
CA LEU A 34 -5.90 7.70 -12.12
C LEU A 34 -5.22 6.97 -13.29
N SER A 35 -5.67 7.24 -14.52
CA SER A 35 -5.09 6.63 -15.73
C SER A 35 -3.77 7.27 -16.19
N SER A 36 -3.34 8.38 -15.57
CA SER A 36 -2.17 9.16 -16.02
C SER A 36 -0.82 8.48 -15.75
N ARG A 37 -0.80 7.48 -14.87
CA ARG A 37 0.37 6.68 -14.52
C ARG A 37 0.11 5.22 -14.84
N ASN A 38 1.13 4.52 -15.33
CA ASN A 38 1.04 3.08 -15.42
C ASN A 38 1.12 2.46 -14.03
N LEU A 39 0.39 1.38 -13.83
CA LEU A 39 0.37 0.59 -12.61
C LEU A 39 0.76 -0.84 -12.94
N SER A 40 1.90 -1.27 -12.43
CA SER A 40 2.31 -2.68 -12.43
C SER A 40 1.81 -3.36 -11.16
N VAL A 41 1.35 -4.61 -11.28
CA VAL A 41 0.92 -5.42 -10.13
C VAL A 41 1.96 -6.50 -9.87
N ALA A 42 2.57 -6.50 -8.69
CA ALA A 42 3.53 -7.52 -8.31
C ALA A 42 2.82 -8.81 -7.86
N ASP A 43 3.25 -9.96 -8.38
CA ASP A 43 2.73 -11.27 -7.95
C ASP A 43 3.51 -11.81 -6.74
N ALA A 44 3.17 -11.30 -5.55
CA ALA A 44 3.72 -11.82 -4.29
C ALA A 44 2.92 -13.02 -3.75
N THR A 45 1.66 -13.16 -4.17
CA THR A 45 0.76 -14.23 -3.68
C THR A 45 1.03 -15.59 -4.33
N HIS A 46 1.63 -15.60 -5.53
CA HIS A 46 1.81 -16.80 -6.36
C HIS A 46 0.47 -17.52 -6.68
N ASP A 47 -0.63 -16.78 -6.62
CA ASP A 47 -1.98 -17.24 -6.98
C ASP A 47 -2.45 -16.45 -8.21
N SER A 48 -2.40 -17.09 -9.37
CA SER A 48 -2.70 -16.46 -10.66
C SER A 48 -4.16 -16.02 -10.78
N MET A 49 -5.10 -16.71 -10.12
CA MET A 49 -6.51 -16.34 -10.15
C MET A 49 -6.76 -15.11 -9.29
N LEU A 50 -6.17 -15.07 -8.10
CA LEU A 50 -6.26 -13.93 -7.19
C LEU A 50 -5.59 -12.69 -7.79
N HIS A 51 -4.40 -12.86 -8.37
CA HIS A 51 -3.69 -11.80 -9.08
C HIS A 51 -4.53 -11.24 -10.23
N ALA A 52 -5.05 -12.10 -11.11
CA ALA A 52 -5.89 -11.65 -12.23
C ALA A 52 -7.18 -10.96 -11.77
N ALA A 53 -7.78 -11.41 -10.67
CA ALA A 53 -8.95 -10.77 -10.08
C ALA A 53 -8.63 -9.36 -9.55
N PHE A 54 -7.47 -9.20 -8.88
CA PHE A 54 -7.04 -7.91 -8.37
C PHE A 54 -6.70 -6.92 -9.49
N VAL A 55 -6.00 -7.38 -10.53
CA VAL A 55 -5.74 -6.60 -11.76
C VAL A 55 -7.04 -6.08 -12.36
N ARG A 56 -8.07 -6.94 -12.48
CA ARG A 56 -9.39 -6.53 -12.99
C ARG A 56 -10.08 -5.51 -12.07
N ALA A 57 -9.94 -5.65 -10.76
CA ALA A 57 -10.51 -4.71 -9.79
C ALA A 57 -9.86 -3.31 -9.94
N LEU A 58 -8.54 -3.24 -10.04
CA LEU A 58 -7.81 -1.99 -10.25
C LEU A 58 -8.19 -1.31 -11.57
N ALA A 59 -8.25 -2.08 -12.66
CA ALA A 59 -8.65 -1.55 -13.97
C ALA A 59 -10.09 -0.98 -13.96
N ARG A 60 -11.00 -1.58 -13.17
CA ARG A 60 -12.39 -1.08 -13.02
C ARG A 60 -12.44 0.29 -12.33
N GLU A 61 -11.58 0.52 -11.35
CA GLU A 61 -11.48 1.82 -10.65
C GLU A 61 -10.83 2.91 -11.53
N GLY A 62 -10.12 2.52 -12.60
CA GLY A 62 -9.58 3.46 -13.59
C GLY A 62 -8.07 3.52 -13.69
N PHE A 63 -7.33 2.66 -12.98
CA PHE A 63 -5.89 2.55 -13.14
C PHE A 63 -5.51 2.00 -14.54
N THR A 64 -4.44 2.54 -15.12
CA THR A 64 -3.84 2.01 -16.36
C THR A 64 -2.90 0.87 -16.00
N ILE A 65 -3.27 -0.38 -16.28
CA ILE A 65 -2.45 -1.54 -15.92
C ILE A 65 -1.33 -1.75 -16.94
N ALA A 66 -0.10 -1.83 -16.45
CA ALA A 66 1.08 -2.20 -17.23
C ALA A 66 1.44 -3.67 -17.06
N ALA A 67 1.86 -4.29 -18.16
CA ALA A 67 2.41 -5.65 -18.20
C ALA A 67 3.95 -5.68 -18.22
N HIS A 68 4.60 -4.58 -17.81
CA HIS A 68 6.04 -4.46 -17.66
C HIS A 68 6.40 -4.18 -16.19
N PRO A 69 7.66 -4.40 -15.78
CA PRO A 69 8.14 -3.89 -14.49
C PRO A 69 7.95 -2.36 -14.39
N PRO A 70 7.73 -1.81 -13.19
CA PRO A 70 7.58 -0.37 -13.01
C PRO A 70 8.86 0.37 -13.46
N TYR A 71 8.69 1.46 -14.19
CA TYR A 71 9.75 2.36 -14.61
C TYR A 71 9.45 3.80 -14.17
N HIS A 72 10.47 4.56 -13.74
CA HIS A 72 10.42 5.96 -13.27
C HIS A 72 9.02 6.62 -13.20
N GLU A 73 8.54 6.90 -11.97
CA GLU A 73 7.19 7.42 -11.65
C GLU A 73 6.00 6.49 -11.95
N ASP A 74 6.22 5.29 -12.51
CA ASP A 74 5.20 4.25 -12.56
C ASP A 74 4.85 3.78 -11.15
N LEU A 75 3.58 3.48 -10.98
CA LEU A 75 3.06 2.89 -9.76
C LEU A 75 3.33 1.39 -9.75
N GLU A 76 3.61 0.88 -8.56
CA GLU A 76 3.67 -0.54 -8.27
C GLU A 76 2.72 -0.85 -7.11
N VAL A 77 1.86 -1.87 -7.27
CA VAL A 77 1.06 -2.40 -6.17
C VAL A 77 1.41 -3.86 -5.92
N THR A 78 1.73 -4.17 -4.66
CA THR A 78 1.94 -5.54 -4.19
C THR A 78 0.73 -5.98 -3.37
N LEU A 79 0.15 -7.12 -3.74
CA LEU A 79 -0.89 -7.77 -2.95
C LEU A 79 -0.26 -8.84 -2.05
N ASN A 80 -0.54 -8.80 -0.75
CA ASN A 80 -0.13 -9.81 0.22
C ASN A 80 -1.34 -10.33 0.99
N VAL A 81 -1.31 -11.61 1.37
CA VAL A 81 -2.31 -12.21 2.26
C VAL A 81 -1.61 -12.59 3.56
N VAL A 82 -2.04 -12.01 4.68
CA VAL A 82 -1.42 -12.18 5.99
C VAL A 82 -2.44 -12.71 7.00
N ARG A 83 -1.97 -13.50 7.99
CA ARG A 83 -2.77 -13.86 9.17
C ARG A 83 -2.56 -12.80 10.24
N ALA A 84 -3.66 -12.23 10.72
CA ALA A 84 -3.72 -11.27 11.80
C ALA A 84 -4.64 -11.80 12.92
N PRO A 85 -4.61 -11.23 14.14
CA PRO A 85 -5.50 -11.65 15.23
C PRO A 85 -6.99 -11.63 14.87
N GLU A 86 -7.39 -10.72 14.00
CA GLU A 86 -8.74 -10.56 13.46
C GLU A 86 -9.10 -11.55 12.33
N GLY A 87 -8.15 -12.34 11.84
CA GLY A 87 -8.36 -13.32 10.77
C GLY A 87 -7.37 -13.20 9.61
N VAL A 88 -7.78 -13.68 8.43
CA VAL A 88 -6.99 -13.55 7.20
C VAL A 88 -7.29 -12.19 6.57
N VAL A 89 -6.25 -11.41 6.28
CA VAL A 89 -6.35 -10.06 5.76
C VAL A 89 -5.54 -9.96 4.47
N ALA A 90 -6.15 -9.39 3.43
CA ALA A 90 -5.44 -8.97 2.23
C ALA A 90 -4.95 -7.53 2.40
N VAL A 91 -3.70 -7.30 2.01
CA VAL A 91 -3.00 -6.02 2.12
C VAL A 91 -2.49 -5.64 0.74
N ALA A 92 -2.92 -4.50 0.23
CA ALA A 92 -2.42 -3.94 -1.03
C ALA A 92 -1.56 -2.71 -0.72
N THR A 93 -0.25 -2.82 -0.98
CA THR A 93 0.73 -1.76 -0.72
C THR A 93 1.08 -1.08 -2.04
N LEU A 94 0.85 0.23 -2.14
CA LEU A 94 1.12 1.06 -3.31
C LEU A 94 2.45 1.81 -3.13
N ARG A 95 3.27 1.81 -4.18
CA ARG A 95 4.60 2.42 -4.21
C ARG A 95 4.86 3.11 -5.55
N SER A 96 5.86 3.98 -5.59
CA SER A 96 6.51 4.49 -6.81
C SER A 96 7.99 4.70 -6.50
N ASP A 97 8.86 4.33 -7.43
CA ASP A 97 10.32 4.53 -7.32
C ASP A 97 10.92 4.01 -5.99
N GLY A 98 10.36 2.91 -5.48
CA GLY A 98 10.76 2.33 -4.20
C GLY A 98 10.29 3.11 -2.97
N PHE A 99 9.50 4.17 -3.11
CA PHE A 99 8.86 4.90 -1.99
C PHE A 99 7.44 4.40 -1.74
N PHE A 100 7.08 4.33 -0.47
CA PHE A 100 5.71 4.02 -0.03
C PHE A 100 4.78 5.19 -0.33
N ILE A 101 3.62 4.91 -0.92
CA ILE A 101 2.56 5.88 -1.19
C ILE A 101 1.39 5.65 -0.24
N ASP A 102 0.85 4.43 -0.23
CA ASP A 102 -0.30 4.08 0.61
C ASP A 102 -0.46 2.57 0.79
N GLU A 103 -1.35 2.17 1.69
CA GLU A 103 -1.74 0.79 1.92
C GLU A 103 -3.22 0.65 2.24
N ALA A 104 -3.89 -0.26 1.53
CA ALA A 104 -5.25 -0.68 1.81
C ALA A 104 -5.26 -2.07 2.45
N ARG A 105 -6.22 -2.29 3.35
CA ARG A 105 -6.41 -3.57 4.06
C ARG A 105 -7.87 -4.00 3.99
N ALA A 106 -8.09 -5.29 3.79
CA ALA A 106 -9.41 -5.90 3.72
C ALA A 106 -9.41 -7.27 4.39
N ALA A 107 -10.41 -7.55 5.23
CA ALA A 107 -10.66 -8.91 5.67
C ALA A 107 -10.97 -9.80 4.45
N LEU A 108 -10.47 -11.03 4.45
CA LEU A 108 -10.67 -11.97 3.35
C LEU A 108 -11.85 -12.92 3.65
N ASP A 109 -13.03 -12.35 3.86
CA ASP A 109 -14.31 -13.07 4.02
C ASP A 109 -14.96 -13.45 2.68
N GLY A 110 -14.49 -12.83 1.58
CA GLY A 110 -14.72 -13.24 0.19
C GLY A 110 -13.73 -12.52 -0.73
N ALA A 111 -13.02 -13.28 -1.57
CA ALA A 111 -11.90 -12.75 -2.36
C ALA A 111 -12.32 -11.57 -3.25
N ASP A 112 -13.37 -11.71 -4.06
CA ASP A 112 -13.77 -10.65 -5.00
C ASP A 112 -14.17 -9.34 -4.30
N ALA A 113 -14.91 -9.42 -3.19
CA ALA A 113 -15.34 -8.25 -2.43
C ALA A 113 -14.14 -7.55 -1.75
N ALA A 114 -13.25 -8.34 -1.15
CA ALA A 114 -12.03 -7.83 -0.53
C ALA A 114 -11.14 -7.12 -1.54
N LEU A 115 -10.90 -7.73 -2.71
CA LEU A 115 -10.07 -7.15 -3.77
C LEU A 115 -10.70 -5.87 -4.36
N ALA A 116 -12.03 -5.85 -4.55
CA ALA A 116 -12.74 -4.65 -4.99
C ALA A 116 -12.62 -3.52 -3.96
N MET A 117 -12.73 -3.83 -2.66
CA MET A 117 -12.55 -2.85 -1.60
C MET A 117 -11.12 -2.31 -1.56
N LEU A 118 -10.10 -3.16 -1.72
CA LEU A 118 -8.70 -2.74 -1.79
C LEU A 118 -8.45 -1.78 -2.97
N ALA A 119 -8.88 -2.17 -4.18
CA ALA A 119 -8.73 -1.35 -5.37
C ALA A 119 -9.40 0.02 -5.22
N ARG A 120 -10.65 0.03 -4.73
CA ARG A 120 -11.40 1.27 -4.47
C ARG A 120 -10.75 2.15 -3.41
N THR A 121 -10.23 1.54 -2.34
CA THR A 121 -9.56 2.29 -1.26
C THR A 121 -8.31 2.99 -1.81
N LEU A 122 -7.49 2.30 -2.61
CA LEU A 122 -6.32 2.92 -3.23
C LEU A 122 -6.70 4.00 -4.25
N ALA A 123 -7.76 3.81 -5.04
CA ALA A 123 -8.23 4.78 -6.03
C ALA A 123 -8.73 6.09 -5.39
N LEU A 124 -9.34 5.99 -4.20
CA LEU A 124 -9.90 7.12 -3.46
C LEU A 124 -8.92 7.70 -2.42
N SER A 125 -7.72 7.13 -2.31
CA SER A 125 -6.76 7.47 -1.27
C SER A 125 -6.18 8.88 -1.43
N GLN A 126 -6.02 9.57 -0.30
CA GLN A 126 -5.26 10.81 -0.20
C GLN A 126 -3.81 10.62 -0.62
N GLY A 127 -3.17 9.48 -0.26
CA GLY A 127 -1.78 9.20 -0.64
C GLY A 127 -1.62 9.07 -2.16
N THR A 128 -2.53 8.37 -2.83
CA THR A 128 -2.56 8.28 -4.29
C THR A 128 -2.82 9.64 -4.93
N ALA A 129 -3.77 10.41 -4.39
CA ALA A 129 -4.10 11.74 -4.90
C ALA A 129 -2.92 12.72 -4.77
N ASP A 130 -2.27 12.73 -3.61
CA ASP A 130 -1.09 13.54 -3.36
C ASP A 130 0.08 13.12 -4.24
N PHE A 131 0.29 11.82 -4.43
CA PHE A 131 1.31 11.37 -5.35
C PHE A 131 0.99 11.83 -6.78
N VAL A 132 -0.16 11.49 -7.36
CA VAL A 132 -0.46 11.82 -8.77
C VAL A 132 -0.42 13.33 -9.02
N ARG A 133 -0.93 14.15 -8.10
CA ARG A 133 -0.97 15.62 -8.28
C ARG A 133 0.33 16.31 -7.93
N ASN A 134 1.08 15.81 -6.95
CA ASN A 134 2.30 16.45 -6.48
C ASN A 134 3.58 15.81 -7.00
N SER A 135 3.57 14.60 -7.59
CA SER A 135 4.76 13.85 -8.05
C SER A 135 5.56 14.50 -9.19
N GLY A 136 5.31 15.77 -9.50
CA GLY A 136 6.38 16.69 -9.93
C GLY A 136 7.38 17.06 -8.80
N THR A 137 7.14 16.66 -7.55
CA THR A 137 7.94 16.87 -6.33
C THR A 137 7.41 16.02 -5.15
N PRO A 138 8.21 15.14 -4.52
CA PRO A 138 7.81 14.47 -3.29
C PRO A 138 7.61 15.50 -2.16
N GLN A 139 6.40 15.64 -1.65
CA GLN A 139 6.18 16.29 -0.36
C GLN A 139 6.72 15.37 0.75
N GLN A 140 8.04 15.45 0.99
CA GLN A 140 8.69 14.99 2.22
C GLN A 140 8.29 15.83 3.47
N LYS A 141 7.15 16.54 3.41
CA LYS A 141 6.70 17.44 4.49
C LYS A 141 6.12 16.72 5.71
N GLY A 142 6.12 15.39 5.74
CA GLY A 142 5.67 14.60 6.90
C GLY A 142 6.77 13.87 7.69
N LEU A 143 8.03 13.84 7.21
CA LEU A 143 9.12 13.09 7.86
C LEU A 143 10.29 13.98 8.33
N SER A 144 10.08 15.29 8.41
CA SER A 144 11.03 16.21 9.03
C SER A 144 10.34 17.10 10.07
N GLY A 145 10.65 16.83 11.35
CA GLY A 145 10.25 17.62 12.52
C GLY A 145 8.91 17.17 13.12
N GLN A 146 8.79 16.77 14.38
CA GLN A 146 9.61 16.98 15.58
C GLN A 146 9.49 15.78 16.53
#